data_AF-A0A158JRU3-F1
#
_entry.id   AF-A0A158JRU3-F1
#
_cell.length_a   1.000
_cell.length_b   1.000
_cell.length_c   1.000
_cell.angle_alpha   90.00
_cell.angle_beta   90.00
_cell.angle_gamma   90.00
#
_symmetry.space_group_name_H-M   'P 1'
#
loop_
_entity.id
_entity.type
_entity.pdbx_description
1 polymer ?
#
loop_
_entity_poly.entity_id
_entity_poly.type
_entity_poly.pdbx_seq_one_letter_code
_entity_poly.pdbx_strand_id
1 'polypeptide(L)' 'MQQRLNAPRQPATDAAVLRDRIAQLQDEHHSLDTLIDKLSGIDDLELRRLKKRKLKVKDTILLLQLQLDSDAH' A
#
# COMPACT_ATOMS: atom_id res chain seq x y z
N MET A 1 -38.83 13.56 -21.18
CA MET A 1 -38.18 14.85 -20.87
C MET A 1 -37.39 14.67 -19.58
N GLN A 2 -36.06 14.64 -19.67
CA GLN A 2 -35.05 15.09 -18.67
C GLN A 2 -35.14 14.50 -17.23
N GLN A 3 -34.09 14.06 -16.56
CA GLN A 3 -32.65 14.24 -16.72
C GLN A 3 -31.92 13.25 -15.78
N ARG A 4 -30.66 13.01 -16.09
CA ARG A 4 -29.71 12.06 -15.52
C ARG A 4 -29.43 12.28 -14.02
N LEU A 5 -29.55 11.23 -13.22
CA LEU A 5 -28.87 11.12 -11.92
C LEU A 5 -27.48 10.49 -12.16
N ASN A 6 -26.56 11.30 -12.67
CA ASN A 6 -25.14 10.96 -12.69
C ASN A 6 -24.53 11.58 -11.44
N ALA A 7 -24.45 10.81 -10.35
CA ALA A 7 -23.72 11.22 -9.16
C ALA A 7 -22.27 11.53 -9.56
N PRO A 8 -21.66 12.63 -9.07
CA PRO A 8 -20.25 12.86 -9.31
C PRO A 8 -19.48 11.76 -8.59
N ARG A 9 -18.82 10.89 -9.37
CA ARG A 9 -17.68 10.11 -8.89
C ARG A 9 -16.76 11.13 -8.21
N GLN A 10 -16.43 10.95 -6.93
CA GLN A 10 -15.58 11.88 -6.17
C GLN A 10 -14.13 11.36 -6.15
N PRO A 11 -13.36 11.47 -7.25
CA PRO A 11 -12.01 10.89 -7.34
C PRO A 11 -11.05 11.45 -6.28
N ALA A 12 -11.25 12.72 -5.87
CA ALA A 12 -10.37 13.39 -4.93
C ALA A 12 -10.35 12.77 -3.52
N THR A 13 -11.50 12.25 -3.05
CA THR A 13 -11.61 11.64 -1.72
C THR A 13 -10.97 10.25 -1.71
N ASP A 14 -11.22 9.46 -2.76
CA ASP A 14 -10.65 8.13 -2.93
C ASP A 14 -9.12 8.19 -3.05
N ALA A 15 -8.61 9.14 -3.83
CA ALA A 15 -7.18 9.38 -3.98
C ALA A 15 -6.48 9.73 -2.65
N ALA A 16 -7.11 10.57 -1.82
CA ALA A 16 -6.56 10.92 -0.50
C ALA A 16 -6.51 9.71 0.45
N VAL A 17 -7.56 8.88 0.45
CA VAL A 17 -7.62 7.63 1.23
C VAL A 17 -6.57 6.62 0.77
N LEU A 18 -6.38 6.47 -0.54
CA LEU A 18 -5.33 5.60 -1.10
C LEU A 18 -3.93 6.08 -0.69
N ARG A 19 -3.68 7.39 -0.75
CA ARG A 19 -2.40 7.99 -0.30
C ARG A 19 -2.13 7.75 1.18
N ASP A 20 -3.14 7.95 2.04
CA ASP A 20 -3.03 7.64 3.47
C ASP A 20 -2.71 6.15 3.71
N ARG A 21 -3.41 5.27 2.98
CA ARG A 21 -3.17 3.83 3.06
C ARG A 21 -1.76 3.43 2.61
N ILE A 22 -1.25 4.06 1.54
CA ILE A 22 0.13 3.87 1.09
C ILE A 22 1.11 4.30 2.19
N ALA A 23 0.90 5.45 2.82
CA ALA A 23 1.76 5.94 3.90
C ALA A 23 1.78 4.98 5.10
N GLN A 24 0.61 4.45 5.51
CA GLN A 24 0.52 3.44 6.56
C GLN A 24 1.29 2.16 6.21
N LEU A 25 1.16 1.67 4.98
CA LEU A 25 1.87 0.49 4.52
C LEU A 25 3.39 0.74 4.42
N GLN A 26 3.81 1.96 4.09
CA GLN A 26 5.23 2.35 4.08
C GLN A 26 5.83 2.33 5.50
N ASP A 27 5.08 2.78 6.51
CA ASP A 27 5.49 2.70 7.91
C ASP A 27 5.57 1.24 8.39
N GLU A 28 4.58 0.41 8.05
CA GLU A 28 4.61 -1.03 8.32
C GLU A 28 5.81 -1.70 7.64
N HIS A 29 6.12 -1.31 6.40
CA HIS A 29 7.30 -1.79 5.68
C HIS A 29 8.60 -1.39 6.38
N HIS A 30 8.71 -0.17 6.90
CA HIS A 30 9.87 0.29 7.66
C HIS A 30 10.04 -0.48 8.97
N SER A 31 8.93 -0.75 9.66
CA SER A 31 8.89 -1.59 10.87
C SER A 31 9.36 -3.01 10.58
N LEU A 32 8.88 -3.61 9.48
CA LEU A 32 9.33 -4.93 9.02
C LEU A 32 10.82 -4.93 8.66
N ASP A 33 11.32 -3.85 8.07
CA ASP A 33 12.75 -3.73 7.73
C ASP A 33 13.63 -3.69 8.97
N THR A 34 13.22 -2.92 9.98
CA THR A 34 13.91 -2.86 11.28
C THR A 34 13.92 -4.21 11.99
N LEU A 35 12.83 -4.98 11.89
CA LEU A 35 12.77 -6.34 12.43
C LEU A 35 13.67 -7.30 11.65
N ILE A 36 13.70 -7.19 10.33
CA ILE A 36 14.60 -7.98 9.45
C ILE A 36 16.06 -7.72 9.81
N ASP A 37 16.45 -6.47 10.02
CA ASP A 37 17.81 -6.10 10.41
C ASP A 37 18.20 -6.71 11.76
N LYS A 38 17.31 -6.60 12.75
CA LYS A 38 17.50 -7.19 14.09
C LYS A 38 17.58 -8.73 14.08
N LEU A 39 16.82 -9.39 13.21
CA LEU A 39 16.79 -10.85 13.10
C LEU A 39 17.83 -11.41 12.12
N SER A 40 18.50 -10.53 11.37
CA SER A 40 19.53 -10.91 10.41
C SER A 40 20.73 -11.52 11.14
N GLY A 41 20.88 -12.83 11.05
CA GLY A 41 21.97 -13.60 11.68
C GLY A 41 21.56 -14.41 12.91
N ILE A 42 20.30 -14.32 13.35
CA ILE A 42 19.76 -15.16 14.45
C ILE A 42 18.91 -16.30 13.90
N ASP A 43 17.99 -16.00 12.98
CA ASP A 43 17.02 -16.98 12.47
C ASP A 43 16.73 -16.78 10.98
N ASP A 44 17.30 -17.65 10.14
CA ASP A 44 17.11 -17.63 8.69
C ASP A 44 15.67 -17.93 8.24
N LEU A 45 14.91 -18.71 9.00
CA LEU A 45 13.54 -19.07 8.65
C LEU A 45 12.60 -17.88 8.89
N GLU A 46 12.71 -17.25 10.05
CA GLU A 46 11.96 -16.01 10.36
C GLU A 46 12.38 -14.88 9.43
N LEU A 47 13.67 -14.73 9.12
CA LEU A 47 14.16 -13.76 8.14
C LEU A 47 13.50 -13.96 6.75
N ARG A 48 13.39 -15.21 6.27
CA ARG A 48 12.69 -15.52 5.02
C ARG A 48 11.21 -15.18 5.08
N ARG A 49 10.54 -15.43 6.21
CA ARG A 49 9.12 -15.09 6.41
C ARG A 49 8.90 -13.58 6.41
N LEU A 50 9.75 -12.83 7.11
CA LEU A 50 9.68 -11.37 7.15
C LEU A 50 9.96 -10.76 5.78
N LYS A 51 10.98 -11.25 5.05
CA LYS A 51 11.24 -10.82 3.67
C LYS A 51 10.03 -11.05 2.75
N LYS A 52 9.34 -12.20 2.88
CA LYS A 52 8.08 -12.45 2.15
C LYS A 52 6.98 -11.47 2.55
N ARG A 53 6.80 -11.17 3.84
CA ARG A 53 5.81 -10.18 4.31
C ARG A 53 6.14 -8.79 3.76
N LYS A 54 7.40 -8.36 3.85
CA LYS A 54 7.90 -7.09 3.31
C LYS A 54 7.62 -6.97 1.81
N LEU A 55 7.86 -8.05 1.04
CA LEU A 55 7.57 -8.08 -0.39
C LEU A 55 6.07 -7.87 -0.68
N LYS A 56 5.19 -8.58 0.05
CA LYS A 56 3.74 -8.40 -0.08
C LYS A 56 3.27 -6.99 0.23
N VAL A 57 3.83 -6.35 1.27
CA VAL A 57 3.50 -4.97 1.62
C VAL A 57 3.92 -4.04 0.49
N LYS A 58 5.13 -4.22 -0.05
CA LYS A 58 5.61 -3.46 -1.22
C LYS A 58 4.73 -3.65 -2.46
N ASP A 59 4.33 -4.89 -2.76
CA ASP A 59 3.42 -5.19 -3.88
C ASP A 59 2.06 -4.49 -3.68
N THR A 60 1.54 -4.52 -2.46
CA THR A 60 0.27 -3.84 -2.13
C THR A 60 0.39 -2.33 -2.31
N ILE A 61 1.50 -1.72 -1.87
CA ILE A 61 1.79 -0.30 -2.10
C ILE A 61 1.85 0.02 -3.60
N LEU A 62 2.44 -0.85 -4.41
CA LEU A 62 2.51 -0.66 -5.87
C LEU A 62 1.12 -0.73 -6.52
N LEU A 63 0.29 -1.70 -6.11
CA LEU A 63 -1.09 -1.81 -6.62
C LEU A 63 -1.93 -0.58 -6.25
N LEU A 64 -1.80 -0.07 -5.03
CA LEU A 64 -2.49 1.14 -4.60
C LEU A 64 -2.01 2.38 -5.34
N GLN A 65 -0.69 2.50 -5.61
CA GLN A 65 -0.15 3.58 -6.43
C GLN A 65 -0.67 3.52 -7.87
N LEU A 66 -0.75 2.33 -8.47
CA LEU A 66 -1.29 2.17 -9.83
C LEU A 66 -2.78 2.52 -9.90
N GLN A 67 -3.56 2.17 -8.88
CA GLN A 67 -4.97 2.58 -8.78
C GLN A 67 -5.10 4.09 -8.63
N LEU A 68 -4.25 4.71 -7.80
CA LEU A 68 -4.22 6.16 -7.62
C LEU A 68 -3.87 6.88 -8.94
N ASP A 69 -2.94 6.35 -9.71
CA ASP A 69 -2.54 6.89 -11.01
C ASP A 69 -3.68 6.75 -12.05
N SER A 70 -4.38 5.61 -12.03
CA SER A 70 -5.53 5.35 -12.91
C SER A 70 -6.75 6.22 -12.60
N ASP A 71 -6.94 6.65 -11.35
CA ASP A 71 -8.03 7.54 -10.96
C ASP A 71 -7.69 9.02 -11.23
N ALA A 72 -6.40 9.35 -11.34
CA ALA A 72 -5.92 10.68 -11.68
C ALA A 72 -5.98 11.02 -13.19
N HIS A 73 -6.20 10.02 -14.06
CA HIS A 73 -6.15 10.11 -15.52
C HIS A 73 -7.52 10.13 -16.22
#